data_AF-A0A7W0QLE7-F1
#
_entry.id   AF-A0A7W0QLE7-F1
#
_cell.length_a   1.000
_cell.length_b   1.000
_cell.length_c   1.000
_cell.angle_alpha   90.00
_cell.angle_beta   90.00
_cell.angle_gamma   90.00
#
_symmetry.space_group_name_H-M   'P 1'
#
loop_
_entity.id
_entity.type
_entity.pdbx_description
1 polymer ?
#
loop_
_entity_poly.entity_id
_entity_poly.type
_entity_poly.pdbx_seq_one_letter_code
_entity_poly.pdbx_strand_id
1 'polypeptide(L)'
;MERERRLQELVEKHFAEIDVAMLYIEEARERTERAATILRADGADAHLIEALERSTAELSELARRLRQGTLFAVPKEQLNL
;
A
#
# COMPACT_ATOMS: atom_id res chain seq x y z
N MET A 1 33.06 8.57 2.43
CA MET A 1 33.04 7.41 1.52
C MET A 1 32.41 6.16 2.14
N GLU A 2 33.07 5.39 3.01
CA GLU A 2 32.52 4.10 3.51
C GLU A 2 31.31 4.23 4.46
N ARG A 3 31.23 5.33 5.21
CA ARG A 3 30.08 5.64 6.08
C ARG A 3 28.83 6.02 5.27
N GLU A 4 29.00 6.85 4.23
CA GLU A 4 27.90 7.28 3.36
C GLU A 4 27.32 6.11 2.56
N ARG A 5 28.18 5.23 2.05
CA ARG A 5 27.75 4.01 1.36
C ARG A 5 26.90 3.10 2.27
N ARG A 6 27.32 2.88 3.51
CA ARG A 6 26.55 2.09 4.49
C ARG A 6 25.20 2.71 4.84
N LEU A 7 25.12 4.04 4.91
CA LEU A 7 23.86 4.75 5.14
C LEU A 7 22.92 4.61 3.95
N GLN A 8 23.45 4.71 2.72
CA GLN A 8 22.66 4.51 1.51
C GLN A 8 22.11 3.08 1.41
N GLU A 9 22.94 2.05 1.64
CA GLU A 9 22.52 0.64 1.64
C GLU A 9 21.45 0.36 2.71
N LEU A 10 21.50 1.03 3.86
CA LEU A 10 20.49 0.89 4.92
C LEU A 10 19.16 1.52 4.50
N VAL A 11 19.20 2.71 3.90
CA VAL A 11 18.01 3.39 3.36
C VAL A 11 17.36 2.54 2.27
N GLU A 12 18.14 2.02 1.32
CA GLU A 12 17.65 1.13 0.26
C GLU A 12 16.96 -0.13 0.83
N LYS A 13 17.54 -0.75 1.87
CA LYS A 13 16.90 -1.90 2.54
C LYS A 13 15.57 -1.53 3.20
N HIS A 14 15.48 -0.38 3.87
CA HIS A 14 14.21 0.04 4.48
C HIS A 14 13.13 0.31 3.43
N PHE A 15 13.48 0.93 2.31
CA PHE A 15 12.54 1.16 1.22
C PHE A 15 12.13 -0.14 0.50
N ALA A 16 13.02 -1.12 0.40
CA ALA A 16 12.68 -2.44 -0.14
C ALA A 16 11.56 -3.14 0.68
N GLU A 17 11.61 -3.06 2.01
CA GLU A 17 10.55 -3.62 2.86
C GLU A 17 9.21 -2.88 2.70
N ILE A 18 9.27 -1.56 2.48
CA ILE A 18 8.09 -0.74 2.20
C ILE A 18 7.47 -1.13 0.85
N ASP A 19 8.27 -1.35 -0.17
CA ASP A 19 7.81 -1.78 -1.50
C ASP A 19 7.15 -3.16 -1.44
N VAL A 20 7.71 -4.09 -0.66
CA VAL A 20 7.11 -5.41 -0.41
C VAL A 20 5.76 -5.28 0.30
N ALA A 21 5.66 -4.43 1.33
CA ALA A 21 4.39 -4.19 2.02
C ALA A 21 3.34 -3.58 1.08
N MET A 22 3.74 -2.61 0.26
CA MET A 22 2.89 -2.01 -0.77
C MET A 22 2.37 -3.04 -1.79
N LEU A 23 3.24 -3.95 -2.24
CA LEU A 23 2.88 -5.02 -3.17
C LEU A 23 1.73 -5.88 -2.61
N TYR A 24 1.83 -6.31 -1.35
CA TYR A 24 0.79 -7.14 -0.73
C TYR A 24 -0.54 -6.40 -0.53
N ILE A 25 -0.50 -5.10 -0.22
CA ILE A 25 -1.71 -4.29 -0.09
C ILE A 25 -2.43 -4.18 -1.44
N GLU A 26 -1.68 -3.91 -2.52
CA GLU A 26 -2.25 -3.81 -3.87
C GLU A 26 -2.77 -5.18 -4.37
N GLU A 27 -2.06 -6.28 -4.09
CA GLU A 27 -2.53 -7.62 -4.43
C GLU A 27 -3.84 -7.96 -3.69
N ALA A 28 -3.94 -7.63 -2.41
CA ALA A 28 -5.17 -7.81 -1.62
C ALA A 28 -6.33 -7.00 -2.20
N ARG A 29 -6.06 -5.76 -2.64
CA ARG A 29 -7.05 -4.88 -3.28
C ARG A 29 -7.59 -5.52 -4.56
N GLU A 30 -6.71 -5.94 -5.45
CA GLU A 30 -7.09 -6.58 -6.72
C GLU A 30 -7.86 -7.89 -6.50
N ARG A 31 -7.49 -8.69 -5.50
CA ARG A 31 -8.24 -9.91 -5.14
C ARG A 31 -9.65 -9.58 -4.65
N THR A 32 -9.80 -8.52 -3.87
CA THR A 32 -11.09 -8.07 -3.35
C THR A 32 -12.00 -7.55 -4.48
N GLU A 33 -11.47 -6.75 -5.40
CA GLU A 33 -12.18 -6.28 -6.60
C GLU A 33 -12.66 -7.45 -7.48
N ARG A 34 -11.79 -8.43 -7.70
CA ARG A 34 -12.14 -9.65 -8.45
C ARG A 34 -13.22 -10.46 -7.74
N ALA A 35 -13.12 -10.65 -6.43
CA ALA A 35 -14.12 -11.35 -5.65
C ALA A 35 -15.50 -10.66 -5.74
N ALA A 36 -15.54 -9.32 -5.65
CA ALA A 36 -16.79 -8.56 -5.79
C ALA A 36 -17.41 -8.76 -7.18
N THR A 37 -16.58 -8.81 -8.22
CA THR A 37 -17.01 -9.08 -9.60
C THR A 37 -17.62 -10.47 -9.75
N ILE A 38 -16.97 -11.50 -9.18
CA ILE A 38 -17.45 -12.89 -9.20
C ILE A 38 -18.77 -13.00 -8.43
N LEU A 39 -18.85 -12.48 -7.20
CA LEU A 39 -20.07 -12.53 -6.39
C LEU A 39 -21.25 -11.84 -7.09
N ARG A 40 -20.99 -10.72 -7.77
CA ARG A 40 -22.02 -10.03 -8.57
C ARG A 40 -22.50 -10.87 -9.74
N ALA A 41 -21.59 -11.55 -10.45
CA ALA A 41 -21.93 -12.44 -11.55
C ALA A 41 -22.75 -13.66 -11.09
N ASP A 42 -22.45 -14.16 -9.89
CA ASP A 42 -23.13 -15.30 -9.27
C ASP A 42 -24.47 -14.94 -8.60
N GLY A 43 -24.83 -13.66 -8.56
CA GLY A 43 -26.07 -13.18 -7.94
C GLY A 43 -26.09 -13.29 -6.41
N ALA A 44 -24.92 -13.16 -5.77
CA ALA A 44 -24.80 -13.18 -4.31
C ALA A 44 -25.54 -12.00 -3.64
N ASP A 45 -25.80 -12.14 -2.34
CA ASP A 45 -26.45 -11.10 -1.54
C ASP A 45 -25.68 -9.77 -1.58
N ALA A 46 -26.42 -8.66 -1.68
CA ALA A 46 -25.86 -7.32 -1.80
C ALA A 46 -24.86 -6.98 -0.67
N HIS A 47 -25.13 -7.39 0.57
CA HIS A 47 -24.26 -7.10 1.70
C HIS A 47 -22.86 -7.75 1.59
N LEU A 48 -22.74 -8.87 0.87
CA LEU A 48 -21.45 -9.53 0.64
C LEU A 48 -20.61 -8.75 -0.39
N ILE A 49 -21.26 -8.26 -1.45
CA ILE A 49 -20.63 -7.43 -2.48
C ILE A 49 -20.19 -6.10 -1.85
N GLU A 50 -21.07 -5.46 -1.08
CA GLU A 50 -20.77 -4.19 -0.38
C GLU A 50 -19.60 -4.32 0.60
N ALA A 51 -19.47 -5.46 1.29
CA ALA A 51 -18.35 -5.72 2.19
C ALA A 51 -17.00 -5.77 1.43
N LEU A 52 -16.99 -6.39 0.24
CA LEU A 52 -15.80 -6.42 -0.61
C LEU A 52 -15.48 -5.04 -1.19
N GLU A 53 -16.48 -4.31 -1.70
CA GLU A 53 -16.27 -2.96 -2.25
C GLU A 53 -15.73 -1.99 -1.20
N ARG A 54 -16.25 -2.06 0.03
CA ARG A 54 -15.72 -1.28 1.15
C ARG A 54 -14.28 -1.64 1.47
N SER A 55 -13.97 -2.93 1.52
CA SER A 55 -12.61 -3.42 1.76
C SER A 55 -11.63 -2.95 0.68
N THR A 56 -12.03 -2.95 -0.59
CA THR A 56 -11.24 -2.39 -1.71
C THR A 56 -10.93 -0.90 -1.49
N ALA A 57 -11.93 -0.11 -1.09
CA ALA A 57 -11.74 1.31 -0.82
C ALA A 57 -10.78 1.55 0.35
N GLU A 58 -10.91 0.77 1.42
CA GLU A 58 -10.03 0.83 2.59
C GLU A 58 -8.58 0.44 2.25
N LEU A 59 -8.37 -0.58 1.42
CA LEU A 59 -7.05 -0.98 0.94
C LEU A 59 -6.40 0.08 0.05
N SER A 60 -7.18 0.71 -0.83
CA SER A 60 -6.72 1.84 -1.67
C SER A 60 -6.25 3.02 -0.82
N GLU A 61 -7.02 3.34 0.21
CA GLU A 61 -6.71 4.41 1.14
C GLU A 61 -5.50 4.07 2.01
N LEU A 62 -5.36 2.83 2.45
CA LEU A 62 -4.17 2.35 3.15
C LEU A 62 -2.91 2.48 2.29
N ALA A 63 -2.97 2.00 1.03
CA ALA A 63 -1.88 2.12 0.07
C ALA A 63 -1.49 3.59 -0.17
N ARG A 64 -2.48 4.49 -0.29
CA ARG A 64 -2.26 5.92 -0.43
C ARG A 64 -1.54 6.51 0.79
N ARG A 65 -2.00 6.19 2.00
CA ARG A 65 -1.37 6.68 3.24
C ARG A 65 0.05 6.15 3.42
N LEU A 66 0.29 4.87 3.10
CA LEU A 66 1.62 4.28 3.18
C LEU A 66 2.59 4.99 2.22
N ARG A 67 2.23 5.15 0.94
CA ARG A 67 3.02 5.92 -0.03
C ARG A 67 3.33 7.34 0.45
N GLN A 68 2.33 8.04 0.99
CA GLN A 68 2.52 9.40 1.49
C GLN A 68 3.46 9.47 2.69
N GLY A 69 3.37 8.49 3.60
CA GLY A 69 4.21 8.43 4.80
C GLY A 69 5.66 7.99 4.54
N THR A 70 5.94 7.37 3.39
CA THR A 70 7.25 6.79 3.07
C THR A 70 7.95 7.50 1.91
N LEU A 71 7.35 7.50 0.73
CA LEU A 71 7.98 7.97 -0.51
C LEU A 71 7.90 9.49 -0.69
N PHE A 72 6.89 10.12 -0.07
CA PHE A 72 6.62 11.56 -0.21
C PHE A 72 6.76 12.33 1.10
N ALA A 73 7.09 11.67 2.21
CA ALA A 73 7.39 12.35 3.45
C ALA A 73 8.78 12.98 3.36
N VAL A 74 8.85 14.31 3.40
CA VAL A 74 10.12 15.03 3.62
C VAL A 74 10.53 14.78 5.07
N PRO A 75 11.70 14.18 5.35
CA PRO A 75 12.22 14.08 6.71
C PRO A 75 12.24 15.46 7.34
N LYS A 76 11.69 15.61 8.55
CA LYS A 76 11.62 16.91 9.24
C LYS A 76 12.99 17.57 9.42
N GLU A 77 14.06 16.77 9.43
CA GLU A 77 15.44 17.27 9.47
C GLU A 77 15.84 18.09 8.23
N GLN A 78 15.13 17.95 7.10
CA GLN A 78 15.37 18.70 5.86
C GLN A 78 14.54 19.98 5.73
N LEU A 79 13.61 20.25 6.66
CA LEU A 79 12.75 21.44 6.65
C LEU A 79 13.35 22.64 7.40
N ASN A 80 14.55 22.50 8.00
CA ASN A 80 15.26 23.57 8.70
C ASN A 80 16.38 24.18 7.81
N LEU A 81 16.05 24.54 6.57
CA LEU A 81 16.92 25.35 5.69
C LEU A 81 16.45 26.80 5.66
#